data_AF-I5AVF8-F1
#
_entry.id   AF-I5AVF8-F1
#
_cell.length_a   1.000
_cell.length_b   1.000
_cell.length_c   1.000
_cell.angle_alpha   90.00
_cell.angle_beta   90.00
_cell.angle_gamma   90.00
#
_symmetry.space_group_name_H-M   'P 1'
#
loop_
_entity.id
_entity.type
_entity.pdbx_description
1 polymer ?
#
loop_
_entity_poly.entity_id
_entity_poly.type
_entity_poly.pdbx_seq_one_letter_code
_entity_poly.pdbx_strand_id
1 'polypeptide(L)'
;MKRRRVLALLLSAFIGVSASVPVYADVAQAKAQVSQETIGEEVTGADLASQIASASKGDVIKLTADTNASTKGLIVEKGQDVTIDTNGHVLTLANSDDGNLKVYGKLTIIDSTGKGSVESHTQYTPTVGNSKGKVLSTAATTGQAMIEVCGSGALQIGKGASVVQDAEPWTGADTTSLYRYGNTAIGLTGSSKVTVDGGSIKAGSYAIRVYDKQSLYRLDRKETVDSVEVIVKSGKVVSENNSAISAKADGEDSKAKVTVSGGTVTGGINGVEVYSQDVTVTGGTITTTGTEAGETDNCTNMTGDTALFIGGFAQSSKVSISGGTFKAPADVPAVLDEGMTNVTYNYLCGIYDIKGGTYTAEVHSRQMQPGYINKKNSDGLWVVTAGKATPTPTPKVSPKPTTAGPTKKPTPTPAGKRVKYSELNLDGKCSLKNLLGV
;
A
#
# COMPACT_ATOMS: atom_id res chain seq x y z
N MET A 1 -75.33 6.95 22.33
CA MET A 1 -74.95 7.48 21.00
C MET A 1 -74.70 8.98 21.12
N LYS A 2 -73.53 9.43 20.63
CA LYS A 2 -73.08 10.82 20.37
C LYS A 2 -73.04 11.81 21.54
N ARG A 3 -71.96 12.58 21.78
CA ARG A 3 -70.57 12.59 21.31
C ARG A 3 -69.80 13.44 22.35
N ARG A 4 -68.72 12.88 22.90
CA ARG A 4 -67.70 13.51 23.77
C ARG A 4 -66.74 14.35 22.89
N ARG A 5 -65.88 15.30 23.29
CA ARG A 5 -65.06 15.62 24.51
C ARG A 5 -64.73 17.14 24.45
N VAL A 6 -64.92 17.98 25.47
CA VAL A 6 -64.13 18.24 26.72
C VAL A 6 -62.68 18.68 26.39
N LEU A 7 -62.30 19.98 26.47
CA LEU A 7 -61.82 20.79 27.63
C LEU A 7 -60.55 20.17 28.29
N ALA A 8 -59.49 20.82 28.77
CA ALA A 8 -59.13 22.22 29.05
C ALA A 8 -57.72 22.27 29.68
N LEU A 9 -57.08 23.46 29.67
CA LEU A 9 -56.17 24.02 30.69
C LEU A 9 -54.79 23.33 30.92
N LEU A 10 -53.67 23.99 31.24
CA LEU A 10 -53.39 25.33 31.78
C LEU A 10 -51.90 25.65 31.59
N LEU A 11 -51.59 26.94 31.42
CA LEU A 11 -50.25 27.53 31.43
C LEU A 11 -50.15 28.41 32.67
N SER A 12 -49.12 28.25 33.52
CA SER A 12 -48.48 29.36 34.26
C SER A 12 -47.37 28.85 35.20
N ALA A 13 -46.15 29.36 35.03
CA ALA A 13 -45.35 29.93 36.13
C ALA A 13 -44.18 30.75 35.56
N PHE A 14 -44.15 32.02 35.97
CA PHE A 14 -43.11 33.02 35.75
C PHE A 14 -41.83 32.72 36.56
N ILE A 15 -40.70 33.30 36.12
CA ILE A 15 -39.52 33.88 36.81
C ILE A 15 -38.40 33.80 35.75
N GLY A 16 -37.82 34.85 35.18
CA GLY A 16 -37.53 36.19 35.64
C GLY A 16 -36.01 36.39 35.50
N VAL A 17 -35.51 36.90 34.35
CA VAL A 17 -34.14 37.45 34.24
C VAL A 17 -34.13 38.55 33.18
N SER A 18 -33.73 39.74 33.59
CA SER A 18 -33.43 40.90 32.75
C SER A 18 -31.94 40.92 32.34
N ALA A 19 -31.72 41.07 31.04
CA ALA A 19 -30.64 41.77 30.32
C ALA A 19 -29.18 41.72 30.83
N SER A 20 -28.29 41.15 30.00
CA SER A 20 -26.93 41.66 29.76
C SER A 20 -26.38 41.19 28.40
N VAL A 21 -26.16 42.16 27.49
CA VAL A 21 -25.13 42.35 26.44
C VAL A 21 -24.50 41.12 25.71
N PRO A 22 -24.36 41.16 24.36
CA PRO A 22 -23.76 40.05 23.61
C PRO A 22 -22.23 40.04 23.74
N VAL A 23 -21.66 38.86 23.99
CA VAL A 23 -20.22 38.61 23.88
C VAL A 23 -19.98 37.75 22.65
N TYR A 24 -19.13 38.26 21.77
CA TYR A 24 -18.49 37.56 20.65
C TYR A 24 -17.83 36.26 21.14
N ALA A 25 -18.24 35.12 20.60
CA ALA A 25 -17.46 33.89 20.57
C ALA A 25 -17.69 33.20 19.22
N ASP A 26 -16.87 33.59 18.24
CA ASP A 26 -16.79 32.96 16.93
C ASP A 26 -15.94 31.67 17.00
N VAL A 27 -16.55 30.57 16.53
CA VAL A 27 -15.94 29.48 15.75
C VAL A 27 -14.64 28.84 16.27
N ALA A 28 -14.70 28.14 17.41
CA ALA A 28 -13.69 27.13 17.73
C ALA A 28 -14.18 26.11 18.76
N GLN A 29 -15.20 25.30 18.42
CA GLN A 29 -15.44 23.96 18.99
C GLN A 29 -16.75 23.40 18.43
N ALA A 30 -16.68 22.86 17.22
CA ALA A 30 -17.72 21.99 16.65
C ALA A 30 -17.04 20.85 15.88
N LYS A 31 -16.23 20.06 16.60
CA LYS A 31 -15.74 18.75 16.18
C LYS A 31 -15.61 17.86 17.41
N ALA A 32 -16.74 17.35 17.89
CA ALA A 32 -16.85 16.12 18.66
C ALA A 32 -18.31 15.96 19.11
N GLN A 33 -19.08 15.18 18.35
CA GLN A 33 -20.12 14.26 18.81
C GLN A 33 -20.95 13.87 17.58
N VAL A 34 -20.53 12.82 16.91
CA VAL A 34 -21.49 11.97 16.21
C VAL A 34 -22.09 11.09 17.30
N SER A 35 -23.35 11.35 17.62
CA SER A 35 -24.13 10.57 18.58
C SER A 35 -24.29 9.13 18.09
N GLN A 36 -24.03 8.17 18.97
CA GLN A 36 -24.41 6.77 18.84
C GLN A 36 -25.91 6.67 18.55
N GLU A 37 -26.27 6.49 17.28
CA GLU A 37 -27.53 5.89 16.91
C GLU A 37 -27.45 4.40 17.27
N THR A 38 -28.52 3.88 17.87
CA THR A 38 -28.64 2.58 18.52
C THR A 38 -27.99 1.44 17.73
N ILE A 39 -26.75 1.08 18.09
CA ILE A 39 -26.10 -0.16 17.63
C ILE A 39 -26.79 -1.31 18.38
N GLY A 40 -27.19 -2.34 17.65
CA GLY A 40 -27.60 -3.61 18.25
C GLY A 40 -26.50 -4.13 19.18
N GLU A 41 -26.84 -5.03 20.10
CA GLU A 41 -25.88 -5.62 21.03
C GLU A 41 -24.66 -6.18 20.26
N GLU A 42 -23.50 -5.53 20.41
CA GLU A 42 -22.23 -5.94 19.79
C GLU A 42 -21.83 -7.32 20.34
N VAL A 43 -21.72 -8.32 19.47
CA VAL A 43 -21.41 -9.68 19.90
C VAL A 43 -19.89 -9.83 20.04
N THR A 44 -19.43 -10.45 21.12
CA THR A 44 -18.00 -10.70 21.31
C THR A 44 -17.46 -11.69 20.27
N GLY A 45 -16.20 -11.54 19.87
CA GLY A 45 -15.55 -12.41 18.89
C GLY A 45 -15.38 -13.88 19.30
N ALA A 46 -15.70 -14.26 20.55
CA ALA A 46 -15.57 -15.62 21.05
C ALA A 46 -16.48 -16.63 20.33
N ASP A 47 -17.70 -16.20 19.98
CA ASP A 47 -18.64 -17.04 19.24
C ASP A 47 -18.18 -17.26 17.79
N LEU A 48 -17.62 -16.23 17.16
CA LEU A 48 -17.03 -16.34 15.84
C LEU A 48 -15.79 -17.25 15.84
N ALA A 49 -14.91 -17.10 16.83
CA ALA A 49 -13.74 -17.97 17.00
C ALA A 49 -14.14 -19.45 17.14
N SER A 50 -15.19 -19.72 17.93
CA SER A 50 -15.73 -21.08 18.11
C SER A 50 -16.30 -21.64 16.80
N GLN A 51 -17.04 -20.83 16.04
CA GLN A 51 -17.55 -21.21 14.73
C GLN A 51 -16.42 -21.55 13.75
N ILE A 52 -15.38 -20.71 13.67
CA ILE A 52 -14.19 -20.97 12.84
C ILE A 52 -13.52 -22.28 13.25
N ALA A 53 -13.30 -22.52 14.54
CA ALA A 53 -12.68 -23.75 15.04
C ALA A 53 -13.49 -25.01 14.68
N SER A 54 -14.82 -24.91 14.67
CA SER A 54 -15.73 -26.02 14.34
C SER A 54 -16.03 -26.18 12.84
N ALA A 55 -15.61 -25.21 12.01
CA ALA A 55 -15.98 -25.16 10.61
C ALA A 55 -15.42 -26.35 9.81
N SER A 56 -16.29 -26.97 9.03
CA SER A 56 -15.90 -27.94 8.00
C SER A 56 -15.36 -27.23 6.77
N LYS A 57 -14.61 -27.97 5.95
CA LYS A 57 -14.04 -27.44 4.71
C LYS A 57 -15.12 -26.89 3.79
N GLY A 58 -15.01 -25.61 3.46
CA GLY A 58 -15.91 -24.88 2.56
C GLY A 58 -17.09 -24.21 3.26
N ASP A 59 -17.20 -24.30 4.59
CA ASP A 59 -18.28 -23.67 5.34
C ASP A 59 -18.28 -22.15 5.19
N VAL A 60 -19.48 -21.58 5.19
CA VAL A 60 -19.71 -20.13 5.17
C VAL A 60 -20.28 -19.70 6.51
N ILE A 61 -19.48 -18.97 7.27
CA ILE A 61 -19.89 -18.35 8.53
C ILE A 61 -20.42 -16.95 8.19
N LYS A 62 -21.69 -16.72 8.51
CA LYS A 62 -22.39 -15.48 8.20
C LYS A 62 -22.56 -14.65 9.47
N LEU A 63 -22.03 -13.42 9.49
CA LEU A 63 -22.25 -12.54 10.64
C LEU A 63 -23.73 -12.15 10.73
N THR A 64 -24.24 -12.13 11.95
CA THR A 64 -25.62 -11.76 12.29
C THR A 64 -25.72 -10.45 13.05
N ALA A 65 -24.58 -9.90 13.47
CA ALA A 65 -24.42 -8.64 14.16
C ALA A 65 -22.96 -8.17 13.99
N ASP A 66 -22.71 -6.90 14.29
CA ASP A 66 -21.34 -6.39 14.42
C ASP A 66 -20.60 -7.20 15.49
N THR A 67 -19.38 -7.62 15.16
CA THR A 67 -18.60 -8.57 15.95
C THR A 67 -17.24 -7.99 16.26
N ASN A 68 -16.81 -8.06 17.52
CA ASN A 68 -15.53 -7.49 17.94
C ASN A 68 -14.59 -8.55 18.50
N ALA A 69 -13.51 -8.79 17.76
CA ALA A 69 -12.44 -9.71 18.10
C ALA A 69 -11.11 -8.98 18.39
N SER A 70 -11.10 -7.65 18.50
CA SER A 70 -9.88 -6.83 18.66
C SER A 70 -9.03 -7.13 19.91
N THR A 71 -9.55 -7.86 20.89
CA THR A 71 -8.85 -8.20 22.14
C THR A 71 -8.31 -9.63 22.21
N LYS A 72 -8.84 -10.54 21.40
CA LYS A 72 -8.48 -11.97 21.39
C LYS A 72 -8.13 -12.52 20.01
N GLY A 73 -8.36 -11.72 18.98
CA GLY A 73 -8.04 -12.06 17.61
C GLY A 73 -8.86 -13.24 17.12
N LEU A 74 -8.50 -13.72 15.95
CA LEU A 74 -9.07 -14.90 15.32
C LEU A 74 -7.94 -15.72 14.69
N ILE A 75 -8.12 -17.04 14.63
CA ILE A 75 -7.14 -17.93 14.00
C ILE A 75 -7.88 -18.86 13.05
N VAL A 76 -7.43 -18.90 11.79
CA VAL A 76 -7.78 -19.94 10.83
C VAL A 76 -6.61 -20.92 10.76
N GLU A 77 -6.78 -22.06 11.40
CA GLU A 77 -5.73 -23.05 11.60
C GLU A 77 -5.36 -23.78 10.30
N LYS A 78 -4.15 -24.36 10.29
CA LYS A 78 -3.69 -25.16 9.15
C LYS A 78 -4.69 -26.30 8.85
N GLY A 79 -5.05 -26.43 7.58
CA GLY A 79 -5.99 -27.45 7.11
C GLY A 79 -7.46 -27.01 7.13
N GLN A 80 -7.78 -25.88 7.76
CA GLN A 80 -9.11 -25.27 7.65
C GLN A 80 -9.28 -24.57 6.29
N ASP A 81 -10.52 -24.51 5.82
CA ASP A 81 -10.94 -23.80 4.60
C ASP A 81 -12.31 -23.20 4.89
N VAL A 82 -12.35 -21.91 5.22
CA VAL A 82 -13.54 -21.24 5.76
C VAL A 82 -13.83 -19.97 4.97
N THR A 83 -15.11 -19.63 4.83
CA THR A 83 -15.55 -18.34 4.34
C THR A 83 -16.21 -17.54 5.47
N ILE A 84 -15.79 -16.29 5.67
CA ILE A 84 -16.49 -15.32 6.51
C ILE A 84 -17.27 -14.39 5.58
N ASP A 85 -18.60 -14.42 5.68
CA ASP A 85 -19.50 -13.45 5.07
C ASP A 85 -19.87 -12.39 6.11
N THR A 86 -19.33 -11.18 5.93
CA THR A 86 -19.65 -10.05 6.81
C THR A 86 -21.13 -9.67 6.76
N ASN A 87 -21.84 -9.99 5.67
CA ASN A 87 -23.30 -9.84 5.56
C ASN A 87 -23.82 -8.46 6.02
N GLY A 88 -23.10 -7.40 5.69
CA GLY A 88 -23.52 -6.04 6.06
C GLY A 88 -23.14 -5.61 7.47
N HIS A 89 -22.41 -6.44 8.21
CA HIS A 89 -21.92 -6.17 9.56
C HIS A 89 -20.43 -5.89 9.60
N VAL A 90 -19.99 -5.24 10.67
CA VAL A 90 -18.58 -4.92 10.91
C VAL A 90 -17.92 -6.01 11.76
N LEU A 91 -16.78 -6.53 11.31
CA LEU A 91 -15.86 -7.34 12.10
C LEU A 91 -14.68 -6.48 12.55
N THR A 92 -14.64 -6.12 13.82
CA THR A 92 -13.57 -5.30 14.40
C THR A 92 -12.40 -6.18 14.87
N LEU A 93 -11.21 -5.86 14.39
CA LEU A 93 -9.91 -6.45 14.76
C LEU A 93 -8.96 -5.37 15.30
N ALA A 94 -7.78 -5.77 15.75
CA ALA A 94 -6.68 -4.86 16.06
C ALA A 94 -5.41 -5.21 15.29
N ASN A 95 -4.50 -4.24 15.16
CA ASN A 95 -3.16 -4.43 14.61
C ASN A 95 -2.14 -4.85 15.70
N SER A 96 -2.57 -5.74 16.59
CA SER A 96 -1.79 -6.28 17.72
C SER A 96 -1.70 -7.79 17.63
N ASP A 97 -0.73 -8.40 18.31
CA ASP A 97 -0.53 -9.85 18.26
C ASP A 97 -1.68 -10.67 18.82
N ASP A 98 -2.41 -10.10 19.79
CA ASP A 98 -3.54 -10.73 20.45
C ASP A 98 -4.88 -10.33 19.83
N GLY A 99 -4.92 -9.33 18.94
CA GLY A 99 -6.16 -8.79 18.41
C GLY A 99 -6.33 -8.91 16.90
N ASN A 100 -5.30 -9.42 16.21
CA ASN A 100 -5.31 -9.62 14.76
C ASN A 100 -5.97 -10.93 14.33
N LEU A 101 -6.14 -11.09 13.02
CA LEU A 101 -6.58 -12.35 12.42
C LEU A 101 -5.39 -13.06 11.78
N LYS A 102 -5.06 -14.26 12.28
CA LYS A 102 -3.98 -15.11 11.76
C LYS A 102 -4.54 -16.21 10.87
N VAL A 103 -3.97 -16.36 9.67
CA VAL A 103 -4.43 -17.29 8.64
C VAL A 103 -3.30 -18.26 8.29
N TYR A 104 -3.35 -19.46 8.86
CA TYR A 104 -2.47 -20.60 8.52
C TYR A 104 -3.14 -21.59 7.56
N GLY A 105 -4.48 -21.63 7.54
CA GLY A 105 -5.31 -22.38 6.60
C GLY A 105 -5.72 -21.56 5.38
N LYS A 106 -6.92 -21.82 4.85
CA LYS A 106 -7.52 -21.05 3.76
C LYS A 106 -8.71 -20.25 4.28
N LEU A 107 -8.70 -18.96 4.02
CA LEU A 107 -9.77 -18.03 4.37
C LEU A 107 -10.26 -17.27 3.15
N THR A 108 -11.57 -17.21 2.98
CA THR A 108 -12.23 -16.28 2.06
C THR A 108 -13.05 -15.28 2.86
N ILE A 109 -12.93 -13.99 2.56
CA ILE A 109 -13.78 -12.93 3.12
C ILE A 109 -14.67 -12.41 1.99
N ILE A 110 -15.96 -12.37 2.24
CA ILE A 110 -16.97 -11.78 1.33
C ILE A 110 -17.89 -10.84 2.11
N ASP A 111 -18.65 -10.06 1.35
CA ASP A 111 -19.85 -9.43 1.87
C ASP A 111 -20.98 -9.61 0.87
N SER A 112 -21.98 -10.42 1.24
CA SER A 112 -23.14 -10.68 0.39
C SER A 112 -24.06 -9.47 0.24
N THR A 113 -23.94 -8.43 1.08
CA THR A 113 -24.81 -7.25 1.05
C THR A 113 -24.13 -5.98 0.51
N GLY A 114 -22.79 -5.92 0.56
CA GLY A 114 -21.97 -4.77 0.15
C GLY A 114 -21.94 -3.58 1.12
N LYS A 115 -22.25 -3.79 2.39
CA LYS A 115 -22.28 -2.78 3.47
C LYS A 115 -21.41 -3.12 4.69
N GLY A 116 -20.93 -4.35 4.78
CA GLY A 116 -20.13 -4.87 5.88
C GLY A 116 -18.64 -4.74 5.60
N SER A 117 -17.85 -4.97 6.64
CA SER A 117 -16.42 -4.70 6.60
C SER A 117 -15.65 -5.48 7.67
N VAL A 118 -14.35 -5.59 7.45
CA VAL A 118 -13.37 -6.05 8.43
C VAL A 118 -12.46 -4.88 8.72
N GLU A 119 -12.49 -4.37 9.95
CA GLU A 119 -11.92 -3.06 10.27
C GLU A 119 -11.01 -3.09 11.47
N SER A 120 -10.00 -2.22 11.45
CA SER A 120 -9.23 -1.83 12.62
C SER A 120 -8.96 -0.34 12.50
N HIS A 121 -9.17 0.37 13.60
CA HIS A 121 -8.85 1.79 13.74
C HIS A 121 -7.73 2.01 14.78
N THR A 122 -7.06 0.92 15.16
CA THR A 122 -6.03 0.97 16.20
C THR A 122 -4.80 1.65 15.64
N GLN A 123 -4.48 2.84 16.16
CA GLN A 123 -3.31 3.59 15.74
C GLN A 123 -2.02 2.87 16.18
N TYR A 124 -1.08 2.74 15.25
CA TYR A 124 0.29 2.36 15.60
C TYR A 124 0.88 3.33 16.63
N THR A 125 1.24 2.78 17.79
CA THR A 125 1.89 3.51 18.87
C THR A 125 3.26 2.87 19.16
N PRO A 126 4.37 3.45 18.69
CA PRO A 126 5.69 2.93 18.99
C PRO A 126 6.00 3.11 20.49
N THR A 127 6.40 2.03 21.17
CA THR A 127 7.06 2.12 22.48
C THR A 127 8.51 2.56 22.25
N VAL A 128 8.83 3.83 22.50
CA VAL A 128 10.21 4.35 22.36
C VAL A 128 11.03 3.91 23.57
N GLY A 129 11.77 2.81 23.43
CA GLY A 129 12.78 2.38 24.40
C GLY A 129 14.02 3.28 24.32
N ASN A 130 14.28 4.06 25.36
CA ASN A 130 15.45 4.94 25.47
C ASN A 130 16.73 4.14 25.78
N SER A 131 17.37 3.61 24.75
CA SER A 131 18.75 3.09 24.83
C SER A 131 19.59 3.67 23.70
N LYS A 132 20.36 4.74 24.00
CA LYS A 132 21.47 5.29 23.19
C LYS A 132 21.23 5.29 21.66
N GLY A 133 20.25 6.07 21.19
CA GLY A 133 20.08 6.40 19.77
C GLY A 133 19.61 5.26 18.87
N LYS A 134 19.21 4.12 19.43
CA LYS A 134 18.59 3.02 18.69
C LYS A 134 17.13 2.90 19.16
N VAL A 135 16.19 3.28 18.30
CA VAL A 135 14.78 2.90 18.48
C VAL A 135 14.71 1.38 18.32
N LEU A 136 14.88 0.67 19.43
CA LEU A 136 14.54 -0.74 19.53
C LEU A 136 13.11 -0.78 20.04
N SER A 137 12.17 -1.11 19.16
CA SER A 137 10.82 -1.48 19.57
C SER A 137 10.92 -2.75 20.42
N THR A 138 11.05 -2.64 21.74
CA THR A 138 11.24 -3.81 22.62
C THR A 138 9.97 -4.59 22.92
N ALA A 139 8.83 -4.14 22.40
CA ALA A 139 7.58 -4.89 22.24
C ALA A 139 6.58 -3.87 21.68
N ALA A 140 6.25 -3.97 20.40
CA ALA A 140 5.18 -3.15 19.86
C ALA A 140 3.87 -3.83 20.26
N THR A 141 3.07 -3.20 21.14
CA THR A 141 1.70 -3.68 21.45
C THR A 141 0.76 -3.50 20.26
N THR A 142 1.17 -2.68 19.28
CA THR A 142 0.47 -2.35 18.03
C THR A 142 1.49 -2.23 16.91
N GLY A 143 1.09 -2.41 15.65
CA GLY A 143 1.99 -2.34 14.47
C GLY A 143 2.18 -3.67 13.74
N GLN A 144 1.46 -4.71 14.15
CA GLN A 144 1.27 -5.92 13.34
C GLN A 144 0.33 -5.61 12.16
N ALA A 145 0.24 -6.50 11.19
CA ALA A 145 -0.85 -6.41 10.22
C ALA A 145 -2.17 -6.79 10.91
N MET A 146 -3.27 -6.14 10.51
CA MET A 146 -4.61 -6.50 10.99
C MET A 146 -4.97 -7.95 10.61
N ILE A 147 -4.57 -8.38 9.42
CA ILE A 147 -4.68 -9.76 8.95
C ILE A 147 -3.28 -10.26 8.59
N GLU A 148 -2.85 -11.38 9.17
CA GLU A 148 -1.57 -12.01 8.88
C GLU A 148 -1.80 -13.35 8.18
N VAL A 149 -1.21 -13.51 7.01
CA VAL A 149 -1.22 -14.77 6.26
C VAL A 149 0.13 -15.44 6.44
N CYS A 150 0.14 -16.52 7.20
CA CYS A 150 1.34 -17.15 7.73
C CYS A 150 1.53 -18.56 7.15
N GLY A 151 2.76 -19.06 7.16
CA GLY A 151 3.06 -20.42 6.70
C GLY A 151 2.57 -20.66 5.27
N SER A 152 1.78 -21.71 5.05
CA SER A 152 1.17 -22.01 3.75
C SER A 152 -0.25 -21.43 3.59
N GLY A 153 -0.60 -20.44 4.41
CA GLY A 153 -1.93 -19.87 4.46
C GLY A 153 -2.34 -19.17 3.16
N ALA A 154 -3.64 -19.15 2.89
CA ALA A 154 -4.21 -18.51 1.71
C ALA A 154 -5.40 -17.64 2.08
N LEU A 155 -5.35 -16.36 1.72
CA LEU A 155 -6.43 -15.39 1.92
C LEU A 155 -7.00 -14.95 0.58
N GLN A 156 -8.32 -14.97 0.46
CA GLN A 156 -9.05 -14.38 -0.66
C GLN A 156 -9.96 -13.25 -0.16
N ILE A 157 -9.77 -12.06 -0.70
CA ILE A 157 -10.68 -10.91 -0.53
C ILE A 157 -11.64 -10.92 -1.72
N GLY A 158 -12.80 -11.54 -1.50
CA GLY A 158 -13.81 -11.79 -2.52
C GLY A 158 -14.79 -10.62 -2.70
N LYS A 159 -15.78 -10.84 -3.57
CA LYS A 159 -16.79 -9.84 -3.95
C LYS A 159 -17.44 -9.18 -2.72
N GLY A 160 -17.54 -7.86 -2.76
CA GLY A 160 -18.23 -7.07 -1.75
C GLY A 160 -17.44 -6.83 -0.47
N ALA A 161 -16.45 -7.66 -0.15
CA ALA A 161 -15.65 -7.50 1.06
C ALA A 161 -14.97 -6.12 1.11
N SER A 162 -14.96 -5.52 2.29
CA SER A 162 -14.17 -4.33 2.59
C SER A 162 -13.24 -4.62 3.76
N VAL A 163 -11.95 -4.40 3.56
CA VAL A 163 -10.90 -4.52 4.59
C VAL A 163 -10.34 -3.12 4.80
N VAL A 164 -10.51 -2.57 6.00
CA VAL A 164 -10.13 -1.19 6.30
C VAL A 164 -9.20 -1.15 7.50
N GLN A 165 -8.02 -0.59 7.28
CA GLN A 165 -7.08 -0.22 8.35
C GLN A 165 -6.70 1.24 8.17
N ASP A 166 -7.64 2.13 8.46
CA ASP A 166 -7.57 3.57 8.21
C ASP A 166 -7.04 4.38 9.40
N ALA A 167 -6.43 3.71 10.39
CA ALA A 167 -5.82 4.46 11.48
C ALA A 167 -4.79 5.47 10.93
N GLU A 168 -4.83 6.69 11.47
CA GLU A 168 -3.94 7.78 11.04
C GLU A 168 -2.47 7.35 11.20
N PRO A 169 -1.61 7.64 10.21
CA PRO A 169 -0.19 7.37 10.32
C PRO A 169 0.39 8.09 11.54
N TRP A 170 1.31 7.43 12.26
CA TRP A 170 1.93 8.00 13.44
C TRP A 170 2.75 9.26 13.10
N THR A 171 2.35 10.43 13.60
CA THR A 171 2.99 11.72 13.27
C THR A 171 4.16 12.10 14.19
N GLY A 172 4.67 11.17 15.00
CA GLY A 172 5.82 11.43 15.87
C GLY A 172 7.13 11.49 15.08
N ALA A 173 8.07 12.31 15.53
CA ALA A 173 9.18 12.89 14.76
C ALA A 173 10.30 11.95 14.28
N ASP A 174 10.05 10.65 14.06
CA ASP A 174 10.98 9.73 13.41
C ASP A 174 10.32 9.04 12.21
N THR A 175 10.36 9.72 11.08
CA THR A 175 9.92 9.31 9.74
C THR A 175 10.57 8.02 9.25
N THR A 176 11.71 7.60 9.82
CA THR A 176 12.32 6.30 9.50
C THR A 176 11.57 5.10 10.10
N SER A 177 10.71 5.34 11.09
CA SER A 177 9.87 4.34 11.77
C SER A 177 8.53 4.11 11.06
N LEU A 178 7.99 5.13 10.40
CA LEU A 178 6.74 5.05 9.61
C LEU A 178 6.83 4.06 8.44
N TYR A 179 7.99 4.02 7.80
CA TYR A 179 8.30 3.07 6.72
C TYR A 179 8.42 1.63 7.21
N ARG A 180 8.58 1.43 8.53
CA ARG A 180 8.92 0.12 9.11
C ARG A 180 7.75 -0.49 9.88
N TYR A 181 6.82 0.33 10.41
CA TYR A 181 5.80 -0.10 11.37
C TYR A 181 4.38 0.46 11.14
N GLY A 182 4.09 0.92 9.92
CA GLY A 182 2.80 1.55 9.61
C GLY A 182 1.58 0.62 9.67
N ASN A 183 0.41 1.24 9.86
CA ASN A 183 -0.92 0.61 9.88
C ASN A 183 -1.12 -0.23 8.60
N THR A 184 -0.85 -1.53 8.73
CA THR A 184 -0.85 -2.50 7.64
C THR A 184 -2.14 -3.30 7.69
N ALA A 185 -2.89 -3.36 6.58
CA ALA A 185 -4.10 -4.17 6.54
C ALA A 185 -3.75 -5.66 6.47
N ILE A 186 -2.90 -6.07 5.51
CA ILE A 186 -2.56 -7.48 5.29
C ILE A 186 -1.04 -7.68 5.24
N GLY A 187 -0.53 -8.58 6.09
CA GLY A 187 0.87 -8.98 6.18
C GLY A 187 1.08 -10.44 5.73
N LEU A 188 2.19 -10.74 5.07
CA LEU A 188 2.50 -12.08 4.55
C LEU A 188 3.86 -12.58 5.05
N THR A 189 3.90 -13.85 5.51
CA THR A 189 5.12 -14.62 5.84
C THR A 189 5.04 -16.04 5.25
N GLY A 190 6.10 -16.83 5.38
CA GLY A 190 6.13 -18.22 4.93
C GLY A 190 6.03 -18.40 3.41
N SER A 191 5.21 -19.34 2.99
CA SER A 191 4.86 -19.62 1.58
C SER A 191 3.39 -19.23 1.30
N SER A 192 2.97 -18.09 1.84
CA SER A 192 1.57 -17.67 1.89
C SER A 192 1.07 -17.00 0.60
N LYS A 193 -0.25 -16.87 0.49
CA LYS A 193 -0.90 -16.32 -0.70
C LYS A 193 -2.05 -15.38 -0.36
N VAL A 194 -2.10 -14.23 -1.05
CA VAL A 194 -3.24 -13.30 -1.03
C VAL A 194 -3.79 -13.13 -2.44
N THR A 195 -5.12 -13.24 -2.58
CA THR A 195 -5.83 -12.97 -3.83
C THR A 195 -6.93 -11.93 -3.60
N VAL A 196 -6.91 -10.84 -4.35
CA VAL A 196 -7.99 -9.83 -4.40
C VAL A 196 -8.82 -10.09 -5.65
N ASP A 197 -10.07 -10.49 -5.44
CA ASP A 197 -11.00 -10.88 -6.50
C ASP A 197 -12.41 -10.33 -6.23
N GLY A 198 -12.49 -9.00 -6.20
CA GLY A 198 -13.75 -8.26 -6.22
C GLY A 198 -14.05 -7.45 -4.97
N GLY A 199 -13.24 -7.57 -3.92
CA GLY A 199 -13.34 -6.76 -2.71
C GLY A 199 -12.43 -5.53 -2.74
N SER A 200 -12.39 -4.83 -1.61
CA SER A 200 -11.59 -3.63 -1.39
C SER A 200 -10.71 -3.77 -0.16
N ILE A 201 -9.47 -3.27 -0.26
CA ILE A 201 -8.54 -3.13 0.86
C ILE A 201 -8.12 -1.66 0.89
N LYS A 202 -8.23 -1.03 2.04
CA LYS A 202 -7.75 0.33 2.30
C LYS A 202 -6.89 0.34 3.55
N ALA A 203 -5.72 0.96 3.50
CA ALA A 203 -4.85 1.10 4.65
C ALA A 203 -4.17 2.48 4.72
N GLY A 204 -3.90 2.95 5.93
CA GLY A 204 -3.14 4.17 6.16
C GLY A 204 -1.69 4.06 5.68
N SER A 205 -1.04 2.90 5.85
CA SER A 205 0.35 2.67 5.40
C SER A 205 0.46 1.62 4.32
N TYR A 206 0.39 0.32 4.61
CA TYR A 206 0.49 -0.72 3.57
C TYR A 206 -0.83 -1.47 3.46
N ALA A 207 -1.41 -1.53 2.26
CA ALA A 207 -2.59 -2.37 2.06
C ALA A 207 -2.19 -3.84 2.11
N ILE A 208 -1.11 -4.19 1.42
CA ILE A 208 -0.52 -5.54 1.43
C ILE A 208 1.01 -5.42 1.56
N ARG A 209 1.57 -6.09 2.57
CA ARG A 209 3.01 -6.11 2.83
C ARG A 209 3.52 -7.54 2.93
N VAL A 210 4.50 -7.89 2.11
CA VAL A 210 5.37 -9.04 2.37
C VAL A 210 6.42 -8.59 3.38
N TYR A 211 6.55 -9.32 4.48
CA TYR A 211 7.55 -8.97 5.47
C TYR A 211 8.95 -9.37 5.03
N ASP A 212 9.88 -8.45 5.21
CA ASP A 212 11.30 -8.71 5.06
C ASP A 212 11.89 -9.22 6.40
N LYS A 213 13.05 -9.88 6.37
CA LYS A 213 13.78 -10.40 7.53
C LYS A 213 14.03 -9.32 8.56
N GLN A 214 14.31 -8.09 8.12
CA GLN A 214 14.52 -6.97 9.03
C GLN A 214 13.25 -6.58 9.80
N SER A 215 12.08 -6.68 9.16
CA SER A 215 10.76 -6.44 9.72
C SER A 215 10.41 -7.56 10.69
N LEU A 216 10.64 -8.81 10.30
CA LEU A 216 10.42 -9.98 11.16
C LEU A 216 11.28 -9.94 12.42
N TYR A 217 12.56 -9.61 12.30
CA TYR A 217 13.45 -9.43 13.45
C TYR A 217 12.93 -8.37 14.43
N ARG A 218 12.36 -7.27 13.94
CA ARG A 218 11.83 -6.18 14.77
C ARG A 218 10.49 -6.50 15.43
N LEU A 219 9.70 -7.37 14.80
CA LEU A 219 8.44 -7.89 15.32
C LEU A 219 8.67 -9.11 16.25
N ASP A 220 9.92 -9.45 16.58
CA ASP A 220 10.32 -10.65 17.31
C ASP A 220 9.73 -11.95 16.70
N ARG A 221 9.64 -11.98 15.37
CA ARG A 221 9.14 -13.12 14.60
C ARG A 221 10.30 -14.03 14.21
N LYS A 222 10.10 -15.33 14.42
CA LYS A 222 11.02 -16.40 13.98
C LYS A 222 10.64 -17.01 12.63
N GLU A 223 9.58 -16.52 12.03
CA GLU A 223 9.10 -16.96 10.73
C GLU A 223 10.10 -16.57 9.63
N THR A 224 10.08 -17.30 8.52
CA THR A 224 10.86 -16.96 7.32
C THR A 224 9.91 -16.63 6.18
N VAL A 225 10.39 -15.93 5.17
CA VAL A 225 9.70 -15.78 3.88
C VAL A 225 10.37 -16.69 2.87
N ASP A 226 9.58 -17.62 2.32
CA ASP A 226 10.04 -18.63 1.37
C ASP A 226 9.47 -18.33 -0.03
N SER A 227 8.17 -18.55 -0.24
CA SER A 227 7.52 -18.33 -1.54
C SER A 227 6.13 -17.70 -1.38
N VAL A 228 6.04 -16.37 -1.40
CA VAL A 228 4.78 -15.65 -1.23
C VAL A 228 4.18 -15.18 -2.56
N GLU A 229 2.85 -15.16 -2.65
CA GLU A 229 2.13 -14.68 -3.83
C GLU A 229 1.10 -13.62 -3.47
N VAL A 230 1.13 -12.48 -4.17
CA VAL A 230 0.09 -11.45 -4.14
C VAL A 230 -0.53 -11.34 -5.52
N ILE A 231 -1.84 -11.57 -5.61
CA ILE A 231 -2.57 -11.57 -6.89
C ILE A 231 -3.74 -10.59 -6.82
N VAL A 232 -3.78 -9.62 -7.74
CA VAL A 232 -4.92 -8.70 -7.93
C VAL A 232 -5.59 -9.01 -9.27
N LYS A 233 -6.74 -9.68 -9.20
CA LYS A 233 -7.56 -10.02 -10.37
C LYS A 233 -8.60 -8.96 -10.67
N SER A 234 -9.20 -8.42 -9.61
CA SER A 234 -10.24 -7.39 -9.65
C SER A 234 -10.30 -6.68 -8.29
N GLY A 235 -11.19 -5.71 -8.11
CA GLY A 235 -11.33 -4.99 -6.83
C GLY A 235 -10.38 -3.79 -6.69
N LYS A 236 -10.19 -3.34 -5.45
CA LYS A 236 -9.40 -2.14 -5.12
C LYS A 236 -8.40 -2.41 -4.00
N VAL A 237 -7.16 -1.97 -4.17
CA VAL A 237 -6.11 -2.03 -3.15
C VAL A 237 -5.54 -0.63 -2.98
N VAL A 238 -5.72 -0.03 -1.81
CA VAL A 238 -5.41 1.39 -1.57
C VAL A 238 -4.53 1.54 -0.33
N SER A 239 -3.40 2.20 -0.51
CA SER A 239 -2.62 2.81 0.56
C SER A 239 -2.71 4.32 0.45
N GLU A 240 -2.91 5.00 1.58
CA GLU A 240 -2.97 6.47 1.63
C GLU A 240 -1.58 7.11 1.65
N ASN A 241 -0.63 6.55 2.41
CA ASN A 241 0.65 7.21 2.70
C ASN A 241 1.90 6.41 2.29
N ASN A 242 1.77 5.21 1.73
CA ASN A 242 2.93 4.38 1.36
C ASN A 242 2.67 3.56 0.08
N SER A 243 3.49 2.55 -0.17
CA SER A 243 3.26 1.55 -1.21
C SER A 243 1.96 0.79 -0.94
N ALA A 244 1.07 0.67 -1.92
CA ALA A 244 -0.14 -0.14 -1.74
C ALA A 244 0.20 -1.62 -1.60
N ILE A 245 1.11 -2.11 -2.44
CA ILE A 245 1.71 -3.44 -2.34
C ILE A 245 3.22 -3.28 -2.19
N SER A 246 3.77 -3.75 -1.08
CA SER A 246 5.21 -3.80 -0.84
C SER A 246 5.68 -5.25 -0.77
N ALA A 247 6.47 -5.68 -1.74
CA ALA A 247 7.12 -6.98 -1.75
C ALA A 247 8.64 -6.84 -1.67
N LYS A 248 9.14 -6.72 -0.43
CA LYS A 248 10.57 -6.72 -0.12
C LYS A 248 10.91 -8.08 0.46
N ALA A 249 11.82 -8.82 -0.18
CA ALA A 249 12.39 -10.02 0.41
C ALA A 249 13.91 -9.91 0.30
N ASP A 250 14.55 -9.92 1.47
CA ASP A 250 15.96 -9.72 1.74
C ASP A 250 16.61 -11.09 2.04
N GLY A 251 17.03 -11.75 0.98
CA GLY A 251 17.73 -13.04 1.03
C GLY A 251 17.68 -13.74 -0.32
N GLU A 252 18.70 -14.53 -0.65
CA GLU A 252 18.77 -15.23 -1.94
C GLU A 252 17.64 -16.27 -2.12
N ASP A 253 17.07 -16.74 -1.01
CA ASP A 253 16.07 -17.79 -0.97
C ASP A 253 14.63 -17.28 -0.88
N SER A 254 14.42 -16.01 -0.49
CA SER A 254 13.07 -15.45 -0.31
C SER A 254 12.50 -14.97 -1.63
N LYS A 255 11.40 -15.60 -2.05
CA LYS A 255 10.70 -15.33 -3.31
C LYS A 255 9.31 -14.79 -3.02
N ALA A 256 9.00 -13.68 -3.66
CA ALA A 256 7.70 -13.07 -3.72
C ALA A 256 7.33 -12.87 -5.18
N LYS A 257 6.04 -13.02 -5.47
CA LYS A 257 5.48 -12.74 -6.78
C LYS A 257 4.28 -11.84 -6.66
N VAL A 258 4.31 -10.72 -7.37
CA VAL A 258 3.16 -9.82 -7.50
C VAL A 258 2.58 -9.96 -8.90
N THR A 259 1.29 -10.30 -8.98
CA THR A 259 0.56 -10.40 -10.25
C THR A 259 -0.64 -9.46 -10.25
N VAL A 260 -0.71 -8.57 -11.23
CA VAL A 260 -1.86 -7.67 -11.45
C VAL A 260 -2.44 -7.96 -12.83
N SER A 261 -3.63 -8.56 -12.86
CA SER A 261 -4.36 -8.86 -14.09
C SER A 261 -5.62 -8.01 -14.26
N GLY A 262 -6.06 -7.32 -13.21
CA GLY A 262 -7.19 -6.40 -13.23
C GLY A 262 -7.27 -5.56 -11.96
N GLY A 263 -8.42 -4.90 -11.75
CA GLY A 263 -8.64 -4.05 -10.57
C GLY A 263 -7.81 -2.76 -10.56
N THR A 264 -7.79 -2.10 -9.41
CA THR A 264 -7.03 -0.87 -9.17
C THR A 264 -6.11 -1.00 -7.95
N VAL A 265 -4.85 -0.65 -8.12
CA VAL A 265 -3.85 -0.56 -7.05
C VAL A 265 -3.40 0.89 -6.95
N THR A 266 -3.61 1.54 -5.80
CA THR A 266 -3.31 2.97 -5.59
C THR A 266 -2.52 3.16 -4.32
N GLY A 267 -1.30 3.70 -4.41
CA GLY A 267 -0.52 4.05 -3.23
C GLY A 267 -0.27 5.55 -3.09
N GLY A 268 0.12 5.94 -1.89
CA GLY A 268 0.64 7.27 -1.58
C GLY A 268 1.97 7.51 -2.29
N ILE A 269 2.93 6.64 -1.97
CA ILE A 269 4.31 6.63 -2.49
C ILE A 269 4.33 5.82 -3.79
N ASN A 270 4.24 4.48 -3.71
CA ASN A 270 4.20 3.64 -4.91
C ASN A 270 2.86 2.91 -5.06
N GLY A 271 2.44 2.65 -6.29
CA GLY A 271 1.35 1.69 -6.49
C GLY A 271 1.81 0.28 -6.06
N VAL A 272 2.89 -0.19 -6.67
CA VAL A 272 3.56 -1.45 -6.35
C VAL A 272 5.05 -1.20 -6.19
N GLU A 273 5.64 -1.81 -5.17
CA GLU A 273 7.06 -1.76 -4.89
C GLU A 273 7.61 -3.18 -4.71
N VAL A 274 8.69 -3.50 -5.41
CA VAL A 274 9.36 -4.80 -5.31
C VAL A 274 10.88 -4.68 -5.22
N TYR A 275 11.51 -5.61 -4.49
CA TYR A 275 12.97 -5.71 -4.39
C TYR A 275 13.44 -7.15 -4.58
N SER A 276 14.12 -7.41 -5.70
CA SER A 276 14.58 -8.75 -6.10
C SER A 276 13.45 -9.78 -6.27
N GLN A 277 12.28 -9.35 -6.77
CA GLN A 277 11.06 -10.18 -6.87
C GLN A 277 10.44 -10.20 -8.27
N ASP A 278 9.56 -11.16 -8.52
CA ASP A 278 8.88 -11.30 -9.81
C ASP A 278 7.60 -10.46 -9.84
N VAL A 279 7.45 -9.63 -10.88
CA VAL A 279 6.25 -8.84 -11.16
C VAL A 279 5.69 -9.21 -12.51
N THR A 280 4.39 -9.49 -12.55
CA THR A 280 3.65 -9.72 -13.79
C THR A 280 2.44 -8.79 -13.85
N VAL A 281 2.33 -8.00 -14.91
CA VAL A 281 1.18 -7.13 -15.15
C VAL A 281 0.59 -7.42 -16.53
N THR A 282 -0.65 -7.90 -16.55
CA THR A 282 -1.40 -8.18 -17.81
C THR A 282 -2.60 -7.26 -17.99
N GLY A 283 -3.02 -6.55 -16.94
CA GLY A 283 -4.17 -5.67 -16.95
C GLY A 283 -4.26 -4.81 -15.68
N GLY A 284 -5.42 -4.19 -15.45
CA GLY A 284 -5.67 -3.36 -14.28
C GLY A 284 -5.06 -1.96 -14.37
N THR A 285 -5.17 -1.20 -13.28
CA THR A 285 -4.57 0.13 -13.14
C THR A 285 -3.71 0.18 -11.89
N ILE A 286 -2.45 0.60 -12.03
CA ILE A 286 -1.51 0.84 -10.94
C ILE A 286 -1.24 2.34 -10.90
N THR A 287 -1.45 2.96 -9.74
CA THR A 287 -1.38 4.41 -9.56
C THR A 287 -0.58 4.74 -8.31
N THR A 288 0.19 5.80 -8.41
CA THR A 288 0.68 6.56 -7.25
C THR A 288 0.00 7.93 -7.23
N THR A 289 -0.24 8.44 -6.03
CA THR A 289 -0.77 9.80 -5.82
C THR A 289 0.33 10.84 -5.59
N GLY A 290 1.58 10.41 -5.37
CA GLY A 290 2.72 11.30 -5.14
C GLY A 290 2.62 12.05 -3.82
N THR A 291 2.02 11.44 -2.79
CA THR A 291 1.93 12.04 -1.46
C THR A 291 3.35 12.20 -0.92
N GLU A 292 3.75 13.43 -0.57
CA GLU A 292 5.01 13.74 0.12
C GLU A 292 4.97 13.20 1.57
N ALA A 293 4.90 11.87 1.73
CA ALA A 293 5.21 11.27 3.03
C ALA A 293 6.71 11.47 3.24
N GLY A 294 7.06 12.45 4.07
CA GLY A 294 8.42 12.90 4.31
C GLY A 294 9.41 11.76 4.49
N GLU A 295 10.50 11.87 3.74
CA GLU A 295 11.74 11.08 3.75
C GLU A 295 11.94 10.05 2.63
N THR A 296 13.04 10.32 1.93
CA THR A 296 13.86 9.37 1.20
C THR A 296 14.10 8.11 2.02
N ASP A 297 13.78 6.94 1.47
CA ASP A 297 14.33 5.68 1.95
C ASP A 297 15.85 5.86 2.10
N ASN A 298 16.35 5.65 3.32
CA ASN A 298 17.76 5.76 3.66
C ASN A 298 18.62 4.69 2.98
N CYS A 299 18.02 3.83 2.16
CA CYS A 299 18.72 2.97 1.22
C CYS A 299 18.85 3.54 -0.20
N THR A 300 18.01 4.50 -0.64
CA THR A 300 17.93 4.88 -2.06
C THR A 300 18.09 6.37 -2.37
N ASN A 301 17.92 7.30 -1.43
CA ASN A 301 17.87 8.76 -1.72
C ASN A 301 16.84 9.15 -2.81
N MET A 302 15.87 8.29 -3.12
CA MET A 302 14.88 8.50 -4.16
C MET A 302 13.49 8.72 -3.56
N THR A 303 12.78 9.75 -4.04
CA THR A 303 11.35 9.93 -3.77
C THR A 303 10.57 8.95 -4.65
N GLY A 304 10.09 7.85 -4.06
CA GLY A 304 9.30 6.83 -4.75
C GLY A 304 7.90 7.33 -5.11
N ASP A 305 7.77 8.15 -6.15
CA ASP A 305 6.48 8.65 -6.64
C ASP A 305 6.09 7.94 -7.95
N THR A 306 6.24 6.61 -8.02
CA THR A 306 6.00 5.84 -9.26
C THR A 306 4.84 4.84 -9.13
N ALA A 307 4.21 4.49 -10.24
CA ALA A 307 3.20 3.43 -10.23
C ALA A 307 3.87 2.08 -9.89
N LEU A 308 5.03 1.78 -10.49
CA LEU A 308 5.80 0.56 -10.23
C LEU A 308 7.26 0.89 -9.93
N PHE A 309 7.70 0.58 -8.72
CA PHE A 309 9.09 0.71 -8.28
C PHE A 309 9.80 -0.65 -8.25
N ILE A 310 10.98 -0.70 -8.86
CA ILE A 310 11.87 -1.86 -8.87
C ILE A 310 13.17 -1.47 -8.16
N GLY A 311 13.33 -1.95 -6.93
CA GLY A 311 14.53 -1.78 -6.13
C GLY A 311 15.56 -2.88 -6.35
N GLY A 312 16.82 -2.57 -6.05
CA GLY A 312 17.95 -3.48 -6.19
C GLY A 312 18.48 -4.03 -4.86
N PHE A 313 18.47 -5.35 -4.69
CA PHE A 313 19.35 -6.06 -3.75
C PHE A 313 20.26 -7.05 -4.52
N ALA A 314 20.69 -8.14 -3.87
CA ALA A 314 21.65 -9.10 -4.40
C ALA A 314 21.25 -9.78 -5.72
N GLN A 315 19.96 -9.74 -6.11
CA GLN A 315 19.44 -10.36 -7.33
C GLN A 315 18.53 -9.42 -8.13
N SER A 316 18.43 -9.63 -9.44
CA SER A 316 17.53 -8.86 -10.30
C SER A 316 16.08 -9.34 -10.21
N SER A 317 15.15 -8.41 -10.08
CA SER A 317 13.70 -8.64 -10.21
C SER A 317 13.32 -9.06 -11.64
N LYS A 318 12.39 -9.98 -11.88
CA LYS A 318 11.85 -10.21 -13.23
C LYS A 318 10.57 -9.41 -13.42
N VAL A 319 10.52 -8.57 -14.45
CA VAL A 319 9.40 -7.66 -14.69
C VAL A 319 8.79 -7.96 -16.07
N SER A 320 7.61 -8.56 -16.08
CA SER A 320 6.87 -8.90 -17.29
C SER A 320 5.60 -8.07 -17.40
N ILE A 321 5.49 -7.21 -18.41
CA ILE A 321 4.34 -6.31 -18.59
C ILE A 321 3.80 -6.47 -20.01
N SER A 322 2.58 -6.97 -20.15
CA SER A 322 1.89 -7.11 -21.45
C SER A 322 0.65 -6.24 -21.58
N GLY A 323 0.23 -5.58 -20.49
CA GLY A 323 -0.95 -4.71 -20.47
C GLY A 323 -1.05 -3.89 -19.19
N GLY A 324 -2.21 -3.28 -18.97
CA GLY A 324 -2.49 -2.43 -17.80
C GLY A 324 -2.24 -0.95 -18.02
N THR A 325 -2.62 -0.14 -17.03
CA THR A 325 -2.44 1.32 -17.02
C THR A 325 -1.60 1.73 -15.82
N PHE A 326 -0.56 2.52 -16.03
CA PHE A 326 0.38 2.97 -15.02
C PHE A 326 0.33 4.49 -14.91
N LYS A 327 -0.04 5.00 -13.74
CA LYS A 327 -0.24 6.43 -13.51
C LYS A 327 0.69 6.94 -12.41
N ALA A 328 1.52 7.89 -12.80
CA ALA A 328 2.34 8.70 -11.91
C ALA A 328 2.15 10.19 -12.23
N PRO A 329 2.49 11.11 -11.30
CA PRO A 329 2.53 12.54 -11.59
C PRO A 329 3.31 12.87 -12.87
N ALA A 330 3.00 14.02 -13.48
CA ALA A 330 3.68 14.47 -14.69
C ALA A 330 5.20 14.54 -14.46
N ASP A 331 5.97 14.17 -15.48
CA ASP A 331 7.43 14.10 -15.47
C ASP A 331 8.06 13.07 -14.52
N VAL A 332 7.25 12.24 -13.85
CA VAL A 332 7.73 11.09 -13.07
C VAL A 332 7.61 9.81 -13.89
N PRO A 333 8.67 8.97 -13.99
CA PRO A 333 8.56 7.67 -14.62
C PRO A 333 7.49 6.82 -13.95
N ALA A 334 6.56 6.28 -14.75
CA ALA A 334 5.52 5.40 -14.23
C ALA A 334 6.04 3.99 -13.88
N VAL A 335 7.20 3.61 -14.42
CA VAL A 335 7.98 2.43 -14.02
C VAL A 335 9.40 2.92 -13.74
N LEU A 336 9.87 2.72 -12.51
CA LEU A 336 11.16 3.22 -12.04
C LEU A 336 12.04 2.06 -11.59
N ASP A 337 13.25 2.00 -12.15
CA ASP A 337 14.32 1.11 -11.71
C ASP A 337 15.31 1.96 -10.91
N GLU A 338 15.60 1.55 -9.67
CA GLU A 338 16.55 2.24 -8.80
C GLU A 338 17.93 2.38 -9.46
N GLY A 339 18.43 1.33 -10.12
CA GLY A 339 19.72 1.28 -10.79
C GLY A 339 19.82 2.21 -12.00
N MET A 340 18.70 2.67 -12.57
CA MET A 340 18.72 3.70 -13.63
C MET A 340 19.00 5.12 -13.10
N THR A 341 18.91 5.34 -11.80
CA THR A 341 19.05 6.68 -11.21
C THR A 341 20.29 6.84 -10.35
N ASN A 342 20.84 5.73 -9.85
CA ASN A 342 22.08 5.75 -9.10
C ASN A 342 23.27 5.79 -10.06
N VAL A 343 23.86 6.97 -10.25
CA VAL A 343 25.05 7.20 -11.10
C VAL A 343 26.27 6.35 -10.71
N THR A 344 26.27 5.75 -9.51
CA THR A 344 27.32 4.84 -9.02
C THR A 344 27.10 3.40 -9.49
N TYR A 345 25.83 2.99 -9.69
CA TYR A 345 25.43 1.64 -10.03
C TYR A 345 24.82 1.63 -11.42
N ASN A 346 25.66 1.51 -12.44
CA ASN A 346 25.23 1.51 -13.84
C ASN A 346 24.66 0.13 -14.28
N TYR A 347 23.83 -0.51 -13.45
CA TYR A 347 23.19 -1.79 -13.70
C TYR A 347 21.67 -1.70 -13.52
N LEU A 348 20.93 -2.60 -14.17
CA LEU A 348 19.48 -2.70 -13.97
C LEU A 348 19.19 -3.53 -12.71
N CYS A 349 18.30 -3.05 -11.85
CA CYS A 349 17.76 -3.82 -10.74
C CYS A 349 16.76 -4.89 -11.20
N GLY A 350 16.28 -4.80 -12.44
CA GLY A 350 15.39 -5.78 -13.05
C GLY A 350 15.85 -6.35 -14.40
N ILE A 351 15.31 -7.53 -14.72
CA ILE A 351 15.25 -8.08 -16.07
C ILE A 351 13.86 -7.80 -16.60
N TYR A 352 13.75 -7.04 -17.68
CA TYR A 352 12.49 -6.52 -18.18
C TYR A 352 12.02 -7.19 -19.47
N ASP A 353 10.71 -7.42 -19.56
CA ASP A 353 10.01 -7.90 -20.73
C ASP A 353 8.70 -7.09 -20.93
N ILE A 354 8.84 -5.78 -21.17
CA ILE A 354 7.71 -4.87 -21.39
C ILE A 354 7.30 -4.87 -22.87
N LYS A 355 6.05 -5.29 -23.12
CA LYS A 355 5.43 -5.50 -24.45
C LYS A 355 4.14 -4.71 -24.65
N GLY A 356 3.62 -4.09 -23.61
CA GLY A 356 2.31 -3.47 -23.65
C GLY A 356 2.06 -2.60 -22.44
N GLY A 357 0.90 -1.93 -22.43
CA GLY A 357 0.48 -1.06 -21.34
C GLY A 357 0.36 0.40 -21.76
N THR A 358 -0.29 1.19 -20.92
CA THR A 358 -0.47 2.64 -21.07
C THR A 358 0.14 3.36 -19.87
N TYR A 359 0.86 4.45 -20.11
CA TYR A 359 1.74 5.11 -19.14
C TYR A 359 1.56 6.63 -19.18
N THR A 360 1.68 7.30 -18.03
CA THR A 360 1.69 8.78 -17.98
C THR A 360 3.01 9.39 -18.48
N ALA A 361 4.09 8.61 -18.49
CA ALA A 361 5.41 8.99 -18.99
C ALA A 361 5.96 7.92 -19.95
N GLU A 362 6.94 8.31 -20.76
CA GLU A 362 7.60 7.39 -21.69
C GLU A 362 8.32 6.27 -20.93
N VAL A 363 8.23 5.02 -21.41
CA VAL A 363 8.96 3.89 -20.83
C VAL A 363 10.39 3.88 -21.36
N HIS A 364 11.37 3.66 -20.49
CA HIS A 364 12.77 3.65 -20.92
C HIS A 364 13.05 2.47 -21.87
N SER A 365 13.79 2.72 -22.95
CA SER A 365 14.07 1.71 -23.98
C SER A 365 14.79 0.46 -23.47
N ARG A 366 15.63 0.58 -22.43
CA ARG A 366 16.29 -0.57 -21.78
C ARG A 366 15.33 -1.49 -21.03
N GLN A 367 14.13 -1.02 -20.70
CA GLN A 367 13.09 -1.83 -20.05
C GLN A 367 12.13 -2.47 -21.08
N MET A 368 12.14 -2.02 -22.33
CA MET A 368 11.26 -2.55 -23.37
C MET A 368 11.85 -3.79 -24.02
N GLN A 369 10.98 -4.75 -24.36
CA GLN A 369 11.39 -5.90 -25.16
C GLN A 369 11.84 -5.42 -26.57
N PRO A 370 12.91 -5.99 -27.16
CA PRO A 370 13.26 -5.71 -28.56
C PRO A 370 12.07 -5.88 -29.50
N GLY A 371 11.87 -4.90 -30.41
CA GLY A 371 10.73 -4.88 -31.33
C GLY A 371 9.48 -4.17 -30.80
N TYR A 372 9.58 -3.53 -29.63
CA TYR A 372 8.53 -2.67 -29.07
C TYR A 372 9.01 -1.21 -28.99
N ILE A 373 8.05 -0.28 -29.11
CA ILE A 373 8.30 1.16 -29.14
C ILE A 373 7.27 1.91 -28.28
N ASN A 374 7.67 3.08 -27.80
CA ASN A 374 6.75 4.07 -27.24
C ASN A 374 5.98 4.78 -28.37
N LYS A 375 4.66 4.90 -28.20
CA LYS A 375 3.79 5.72 -29.05
C LYS A 375 2.95 6.62 -28.16
N LYS A 376 2.99 7.93 -28.43
CA LYS A 376 2.11 8.88 -27.73
C LYS A 376 0.71 8.86 -28.36
N ASN A 377 -0.31 8.66 -27.54
CA ASN A 377 -1.72 8.72 -27.92
C ASN A 377 -2.21 10.17 -27.99
N SER A 378 -3.39 10.37 -28.59
CA SER A 378 -4.06 11.67 -28.68
C SER A 378 -4.48 12.25 -27.33
N ASP A 379 -4.65 11.39 -26.31
CA ASP A 379 -4.92 11.79 -24.92
C ASP A 379 -3.66 12.19 -24.14
N GLY A 380 -2.49 12.16 -24.78
CA GLY A 380 -1.21 12.51 -24.19
C GLY A 380 -0.52 11.39 -23.42
N LEU A 381 -1.15 10.23 -23.25
CA LEU A 381 -0.55 9.05 -22.62
C LEU A 381 0.38 8.32 -23.59
N TRP A 382 1.33 7.57 -23.05
CA TRP A 382 2.25 6.73 -23.80
C TRP A 382 1.77 5.28 -23.82
N VAL A 383 1.87 4.62 -24.96
CA VAL A 383 1.56 3.20 -25.12
C VAL A 383 2.79 2.48 -25.64
N VAL A 384 3.11 1.35 -25.02
CA VAL A 384 4.10 0.41 -25.56
C VAL A 384 3.39 -0.53 -26.50
N THR A 385 3.89 -0.66 -27.74
CA THR A 385 3.30 -1.53 -28.76
C THR A 385 4.36 -2.09 -29.68
N ALA A 386 4.04 -3.18 -30.39
CA ALA A 386 4.94 -3.78 -31.36
C ALA A 386 5.22 -2.80 -32.51
N GLY A 387 6.49 -2.62 -32.85
CA GLY A 387 6.90 -1.69 -33.89
C GLY A 387 8.40 -1.73 -34.16
N LYS A 388 8.79 -1.33 -35.37
CA LYS A 388 10.22 -1.09 -35.66
C LYS A 388 10.63 0.19 -34.95
N ALA A 389 11.65 0.11 -34.10
CA ALA A 389 12.30 1.30 -33.54
C ALA A 389 12.65 2.23 -34.70
N THR A 390 12.08 3.44 -34.69
CA THR A 390 12.55 4.49 -35.60
C THR A 390 13.88 4.94 -35.01
N PRO A 391 15.02 4.83 -35.74
CA PRO A 391 16.31 5.19 -35.16
C PRO A 391 16.26 6.63 -34.68
N THR A 392 16.53 6.83 -33.38
CA THR A 392 16.72 8.15 -32.81
C THR A 392 17.81 8.85 -33.61
N PRO A 393 17.56 10.04 -34.21
CA PRO A 393 18.61 10.76 -34.92
C PRO A 393 19.73 11.05 -33.93
N THR A 394 20.93 10.55 -34.23
CA THR A 394 22.14 10.81 -33.46
C THR A 394 22.29 12.33 -33.29
N PRO A 395 22.43 12.85 -32.07
CA PRO A 395 22.71 14.27 -31.87
C PRO A 395 23.97 14.63 -32.67
N LYS A 396 23.82 15.53 -33.64
CA LYS A 396 24.93 16.04 -34.42
C LYS A 396 25.81 16.83 -33.46
N VAL A 397 26.99 16.29 -33.14
CA VAL A 397 27.99 16.95 -32.29
C VAL A 397 28.30 18.31 -32.92
N SER A 398 27.80 19.39 -32.32
CA SER A 398 28.26 20.74 -32.65
C SER A 398 29.58 20.98 -31.92
N PRO A 399 30.59 21.58 -32.59
CA PRO A 399 31.88 21.86 -31.98
C PRO A 399 31.74 22.80 -30.77
N LYS A 400 32.41 22.42 -29.69
CA LYS A 400 32.49 23.12 -28.40
C LYS A 400 33.11 24.52 -28.57
N PRO A 401 32.48 25.61 -28.11
CA PRO A 401 33.13 26.91 -28.01
C PRO A 401 34.16 26.92 -26.87
N THR A 402 35.29 27.56 -27.14
CA THR A 402 36.44 27.73 -26.24
C THR A 402 36.09 28.62 -25.04
N THR A 403 36.56 28.24 -23.87
CA THR A 403 36.35 28.87 -22.56
C THR A 403 36.95 30.27 -22.41
N ALA A 404 36.22 31.19 -21.77
CA ALA A 404 36.75 32.38 -21.10
C ALA A 404 36.39 32.33 -19.59
N GLY A 405 37.30 32.83 -18.74
CA GLY A 405 37.45 32.50 -17.32
C GLY A 405 36.43 33.07 -16.31
N PRO A 406 36.62 32.78 -15.01
CA PRO A 406 35.58 32.95 -13.99
C PRO A 406 35.61 34.33 -13.34
N THR A 407 34.43 34.92 -13.13
CA THR A 407 34.21 35.97 -12.13
C THR A 407 33.20 35.47 -11.09
N LYS A 408 33.61 35.46 -9.82
CA LYS A 408 32.79 35.06 -8.67
C LYS A 408 31.83 36.20 -8.29
N LYS A 409 30.55 35.87 -8.09
CA LYS A 409 29.61 36.60 -7.24
C LYS A 409 28.74 35.58 -6.46
N PRO A 410 28.49 35.77 -5.15
CA PRO A 410 27.78 34.78 -4.35
C PRO A 410 26.26 34.88 -4.57
N THR A 411 25.60 33.73 -4.66
CA THR A 411 24.13 33.60 -4.70
C THR A 411 23.74 32.32 -3.95
N PRO A 412 22.51 32.22 -3.44
CA PRO A 412 22.16 31.64 -2.15
C PRO A 412 21.89 30.14 -2.27
N THR A 413 21.82 29.48 -1.12
CA THR A 413 21.46 28.06 -0.97
C THR A 413 20.19 27.70 -1.76
N PRO A 414 20.23 26.79 -2.75
CA PRO A 414 19.03 26.34 -3.45
C PRO A 414 18.36 25.20 -2.68
N ALA A 415 17.02 25.28 -2.56
CA ALA A 415 16.17 24.11 -2.34
C ALA A 415 16.44 23.05 -3.42
N GLY A 416 16.39 21.77 -3.04
CA GLY A 416 16.77 20.64 -3.90
C GLY A 416 16.12 20.69 -5.28
N LYS A 417 16.94 20.81 -6.34
CA LYS A 417 16.45 20.75 -7.72
C LYS A 417 16.05 19.31 -8.05
N ARG A 418 14.78 19.11 -8.43
CA ARG A 418 14.33 17.90 -9.14
C ARG A 418 15.07 17.82 -10.49
N VAL A 419 15.83 16.76 -10.73
CA VAL A 419 16.49 16.51 -12.02
C VAL A 419 15.42 16.06 -13.01
N LYS A 420 15.31 16.74 -14.16
CA LYS A 420 14.40 16.30 -15.21
C LYS A 420 14.92 15.01 -15.83
N TYR A 421 14.04 14.04 -16.08
CA TYR A 421 14.41 12.76 -16.68
C TYR A 421 15.15 12.91 -18.02
N SER A 422 14.81 13.94 -18.80
CA SER A 422 15.48 14.29 -20.06
C SER A 422 16.94 14.75 -19.92
N GLU A 423 17.40 15.03 -18.69
CA GLU A 423 18.76 15.49 -18.38
C GLU A 423 19.64 14.37 -17.82
N LEU A 424 19.09 13.16 -17.62
CA LEU A 424 19.88 11.98 -17.28
C LEU A 424 20.65 11.53 -18.52
N ASN A 425 21.98 11.67 -18.46
CA ASN A 425 22.87 11.28 -19.55
C ASN A 425 23.05 9.75 -19.54
N LEU A 426 22.13 9.02 -20.18
CA LEU A 426 22.00 7.55 -20.14
C LEU A 426 22.70 6.83 -21.30
N ASP A 427 23.56 7.52 -22.05
CA ASP A 427 24.26 7.01 -23.23
C ASP A 427 25.47 6.11 -22.89
N GLY A 428 25.51 5.54 -21.67
CA GLY A 428 26.57 4.68 -21.19
C GLY A 428 26.80 3.46 -22.08
N LYS A 429 27.69 3.62 -23.08
CA LYS A 429 28.25 2.54 -23.89
C LYS A 429 28.99 1.57 -22.96
N CYS A 430 28.33 0.52 -22.50
CA CYS A 430 29.02 -0.64 -21.94
C CYS A 430 29.66 -1.42 -23.08
N SER A 431 30.99 -1.35 -23.20
CA SER A 431 31.73 -2.27 -24.07
C SER A 431 31.75 -3.66 -23.44
N LEU A 432 31.70 -4.69 -24.28
CA LEU A 432 31.69 -6.12 -23.92
C LEU A 432 32.83 -6.54 -22.98
N LYS A 433 33.92 -5.74 -22.87
CA LYS A 433 35.03 -6.00 -21.95
C LYS A 433 34.65 -5.96 -20.47
N ASN A 434 33.66 -5.17 -20.07
CA ASN A 434 33.31 -5.03 -18.64
C ASN A 434 32.39 -6.15 -18.12
N LEU A 435 31.91 -7.04 -19.00
CA LEU A 435 30.99 -8.12 -18.63
C LEU A 435 31.71 -9.46 -18.34
N LEU A 436 32.99 -9.58 -18.65
CA LEU A 436 33.73 -10.85 -18.61
C LEU A 436 34.90 -10.90 -17.61
N GLY A 437 35.11 -9.87 -16.79
CA GLY A 437 36.08 -9.92 -15.69
C GLY A 437 37.49 -10.36 -16.11
N VAL A 438 38.06 -9.73 -17.14
CA VAL A 438 39.50 -9.79 -17.46
C VAL A 438 40.06 -8.38 -17.60
#